data_AF-A0AA37T776-F1
#
_entry.id   AF-A0AA37T776-F1
#
_cell.length_a   1.000
_cell.length_b   1.000
_cell.length_c   1.000
_cell.angle_alpha   90.00
_cell.angle_beta   90.00
_cell.angle_gamma   90.00
#
_symmetry.space_group_name_H-M   'P 1'
#
loop_
_entity.id
_entity.type
_entity.pdbx_description
1 polymer ?
#
loop_
_entity_poly.entity_id
_entity_poly.type
_entity_poly.pdbx_seq_one_letter_code
_entity_poly.pdbx_strand_id
1 'polypeptide(L)'
;MISFIIAFIGTGIFFTGFHLAKKIENKIKLALTVICLLFLAFMVMIIMHVILNTPVQASYNTGQYWFYMMLVGIILSMLFGRKGSKKDNPPNE
;
A
#
# COMPACT_ATOMS: atom_id res chain seq x y z
N MET A 1 18.57 9.20 2.65
CA MET A 1 18.37 8.71 1.27
C MET A 1 18.02 7.23 1.24
N ILE A 2 18.82 6.33 1.82
CA ILE A 2 18.58 4.88 1.82
C ILE A 2 17.21 4.51 2.44
N SER A 3 16.85 5.09 3.58
CA SER A 3 15.54 4.88 4.21
C SER A 3 14.34 5.21 3.31
N PHE A 4 14.46 6.26 2.51
CA PHE A 4 13.40 6.67 1.59
C PHE A 4 13.25 5.65 0.44
N ILE A 5 14.37 5.15 -0.08
CA ILE A 5 14.37 4.14 -1.16
C ILE A 5 13.75 2.83 -0.67
N ILE A 6 14.13 2.37 0.53
CA ILE A 6 13.56 1.15 1.12
C ILE A 6 12.06 1.31 1.36
N ALA A 7 11.62 2.45 1.89
CA ALA A 7 10.21 2.75 2.08
C ALA A 7 9.45 2.74 0.74
N PHE A 8 10.03 3.36 -0.31
CA PHE A 8 9.43 3.40 -1.65
C PHE A 8 9.28 2.00 -2.25
N ILE A 9 10.27 1.12 -2.08
CA ILE A 9 10.19 -0.28 -2.51
C ILE A 9 9.06 -1.01 -1.77
N GLY A 10 9.00 -0.87 -0.44
CA GLY A 10 7.94 -1.47 0.38
C GLY A 10 6.55 -1.00 -0.03
N THR A 11 6.39 0.30 -0.30
CA THR A 11 5.14 0.88 -0.83
C THR A 11 4.80 0.34 -2.22
N GLY A 12 5.79 0.23 -3.12
CA GLY A 12 5.59 -0.28 -4.48
C GLY A 12 5.09 -1.73 -4.51
N ILE A 13 5.64 -2.59 -3.65
CA ILE A 13 5.19 -3.98 -3.50
C ILE A 13 3.74 -4.02 -3.04
N PHE A 14 3.40 -3.21 -2.02
CA PHE A 14 2.04 -3.14 -1.51
C PHE A 14 1.05 -2.66 -2.57
N PHE A 15 1.30 -1.56 -3.26
CA PHE A 15 0.37 -1.01 -4.26
C PHE A 15 0.19 -1.93 -5.46
N THR A 16 1.27 -2.58 -5.93
CA THR A 16 1.19 -3.57 -7.01
C THR A 16 0.33 -4.75 -6.60
N GLY A 17 0.58 -5.31 -5.41
CA GLY A 17 -0.23 -6.39 -4.87
C GLY A 17 -1.67 -5.99 -4.62
N PHE A 18 -1.92 -4.78 -4.11
CA PHE A 18 -3.25 -4.25 -3.87
C PHE A 18 -4.04 -4.11 -5.17
N HIS A 19 -3.40 -3.62 -6.25
CA HIS A 19 -4.03 -3.53 -7.56
C HIS A 19 -4.42 -4.91 -8.12
N LEU A 20 -3.59 -5.93 -7.90
CA LEU A 20 -3.93 -7.32 -8.26
C LEU A 20 -5.06 -7.87 -7.37
N ALA A 21 -5.03 -7.57 -6.08
CA ALA A 21 -6.03 -8.01 -5.11
C ALA A 21 -7.43 -7.46 -5.43
N LYS A 22 -7.54 -6.26 -6.04
CA LYS A 22 -8.83 -5.71 -6.50
C LYS A 22 -9.61 -6.62 -7.46
N LYS A 23 -8.95 -7.56 -8.13
CA LYS A 23 -9.61 -8.55 -9.00
C LYS A 23 -10.32 -9.68 -8.23
N ILE A 24 -10.14 -9.74 -6.91
CA ILE A 24 -10.76 -10.75 -6.05
C ILE A 24 -12.18 -10.30 -5.68
N GLU A 25 -13.18 -11.05 -6.14
CA GLU A 25 -14.60 -10.75 -5.87
C GLU A 25 -15.01 -11.01 -4.41
N ASN A 26 -14.38 -12.01 -3.76
CA ASN A 26 -14.70 -12.36 -2.38
C ASN A 26 -14.04 -11.39 -1.39
N LYS A 27 -14.86 -10.63 -0.65
CA LYS A 27 -14.42 -9.63 0.34
C LYS A 27 -13.50 -10.19 1.43
N ILE A 28 -13.71 -11.43 1.88
CA ILE A 28 -12.86 -12.08 2.89
C ILE A 28 -11.49 -12.40 2.30
N LYS A 29 -11.45 -12.97 1.09
CA LYS A 29 -10.20 -13.27 0.38
C LYS A 29 -9.43 -11.99 0.04
N LEU A 30 -10.14 -10.93 -0.34
CA LEU A 30 -9.57 -9.60 -0.57
C LEU A 30 -8.90 -9.08 0.69
N ALA A 31 -9.63 -9.04 1.82
CA ALA A 31 -9.09 -8.55 3.09
C ALA A 31 -7.86 -9.36 3.54
N LEU A 32 -7.92 -10.69 3.47
CA LEU A 32 -6.81 -11.56 3.80
C LEU A 32 -5.58 -11.29 2.90
N THR A 33 -5.82 -11.11 1.59
CA THR A 33 -4.76 -10.80 0.62
C THR A 33 -4.10 -9.45 0.93
N VAL A 34 -4.89 -8.43 1.28
CA VAL A 34 -4.37 -7.12 1.67
C VAL A 34 -3.53 -7.19 2.96
N ILE A 35 -3.97 -7.96 3.96
CA ILE A 35 -3.21 -8.17 5.20
C ILE A 35 -1.89 -8.89 4.91
N CYS A 36 -1.92 -9.97 4.11
CA CYS A 36 -0.71 -10.67 3.69
C CYS A 36 0.26 -9.75 2.93
N LEU A 37 -0.26 -8.87 2.07
CA LEU A 37 0.56 -7.91 1.33
C LEU A 37 1.20 -6.84 2.22
N LEU A 38 0.46 -6.33 3.22
CA LEU A 38 1.02 -5.41 4.22
C LEU A 38 2.15 -6.07 5.00
N PHE A 39 1.93 -7.31 5.45
CA PHE A 39 2.93 -8.08 6.16
C PHE A 39 4.17 -8.35 5.31
N LEU A 40 3.97 -8.76 4.05
CA LEU A 40 5.07 -8.99 3.11
C LEU A 40 5.88 -7.72 2.85
N ALA A 41 5.21 -6.59 2.58
CA ALA A 41 5.87 -5.29 2.36
C ALA A 41 6.69 -4.87 3.59
N PHE A 42 6.15 -5.07 4.79
CA PHE A 42 6.86 -4.78 6.04
C PHE A 42 8.09 -5.66 6.22
N MET A 43 7.96 -6.97 5.99
CA MET A 43 9.09 -7.92 6.09
C MET A 43 10.21 -7.60 5.09
N VAL A 44 9.86 -7.23 3.85
CA VAL A 44 10.86 -6.84 2.84
C VAL A 44 11.66 -5.62 3.30
N MET A 45 11.03 -4.62 3.92
CA MET A 45 11.76 -3.47 4.45
C MET A 45 12.74 -3.87 5.56
N ILE A 46 12.32 -4.74 6.49
CA ILE A 46 13.21 -5.26 7.55
C ILE A 46 14.41 -5.99 6.93
N ILE A 47 14.16 -6.89 5.99
CA ILE A 47 15.20 -7.66 5.31
C ILE A 47 16.20 -6.72 4.60
N MET A 48 15.71 -5.69 3.91
CA MET A 48 16.57 -4.69 3.27
C MET A 48 17.47 -3.96 4.27
N HIS A 49 16.94 -3.59 5.45
CA HIS A 49 17.72 -2.95 6.49
C HIS A 49 18.81 -3.88 7.07
N VAL A 50 18.53 -5.18 7.17
CA VAL A 50 19.49 -6.20 7.61
C VAL A 50 20.58 -6.40 6.54
N ILE A 51 20.20 -6.58 5.27
CA ILE A 51 21.16 -6.79 4.16
C ILE A 51 22.09 -5.60 3.99
N LEU A 52 21.55 -4.38 4.08
CA LEU A 52 22.31 -3.14 3.91
C LEU A 52 23.03 -2.68 5.18
N ASN A 53 22.91 -3.47 6.28
CA ASN A 53 23.51 -3.19 7.58
C ASN A 53 23.33 -1.74 8.06
N THR A 54 22.11 -1.23 7.88
CA THR A 54 21.78 0.17 8.20
C THR A 54 21.47 0.34 9.69
N PRO A 55 21.72 1.53 10.28
CA PRO A 55 21.45 1.77 11.69
C PRO A 55 19.95 1.73 12.01
N VAL A 56 19.61 1.41 13.26
CA VAL A 56 18.21 1.32 13.76
C VAL A 56 17.43 2.61 13.49
N GLN A 57 18.09 3.77 13.62
CA GLN A 57 17.48 5.07 13.30
C GLN A 57 17.03 5.18 11.83
N ALA A 58 17.78 4.58 10.91
CA ALA A 58 17.41 4.55 9.50
C ALA A 58 16.14 3.70 9.29
N SER A 59 16.01 2.58 10.00
CA SER A 59 14.81 1.74 9.99
C SER A 59 13.58 2.46 10.54
N TYR A 60 13.76 3.23 11.62
CA TYR A 60 12.69 4.08 12.17
C TYR A 60 12.20 5.10 11.14
N ASN A 61 13.13 5.84 10.51
CA ASN A 61 12.79 6.82 9.48
C ASN A 61 12.11 6.16 8.26
N THR A 62 12.54 4.96 7.86
CA THR A 62 11.87 4.18 6.80
C THR A 62 10.43 3.88 7.14
N GLY A 63 10.16 3.41 8.37
CA GLY A 63 8.82 3.12 8.84
C GLY A 63 7.91 4.36 8.79
N GLN A 64 8.42 5.52 9.20
CA GLN A 64 7.70 6.79 9.10
C GLN A 64 7.38 7.16 7.64
N TYR A 65 8.37 7.10 6.75
CA TYR A 65 8.16 7.40 5.33
C TYR A 65 7.15 6.45 4.69
N TRP A 66 7.23 5.16 5.00
CA TRP A 66 6.29 4.16 4.50
C TRP A 66 4.86 4.45 4.97
N PHE A 67 4.69 4.80 6.25
CA PHE A 67 3.39 5.19 6.79
C PHE A 67 2.83 6.44 6.10
N TYR A 68 3.64 7.49 5.91
CA TYR A 68 3.21 8.70 5.20
C TYR A 68 2.81 8.41 3.76
N MET A 69 3.58 7.59 3.04
CA MET A 69 3.25 7.19 1.67
C MET A 69 1.94 6.39 1.59
N MET A 70 1.70 5.48 2.54
CA MET A 70 0.43 4.75 2.64
C MET A 70 -0.75 5.70 2.87
N LEU A 71 -0.60 6.65 3.79
CA LEU A 71 -1.63 7.62 4.13
C LEU A 71 -1.98 8.49 2.91
N VAL A 72 -0.95 9.00 2.20
CA VAL A 72 -1.13 9.74 0.95
C VAL A 72 -1.85 8.87 -0.09
N GLY A 73 -1.43 7.63 -0.29
CA GLY A 73 -2.04 6.74 -1.29
C GLY A 73 -3.50 6.37 -0.98
N ILE A 74 -3.87 6.27 0.31
CA ILE A 74 -5.26 6.11 0.74
C ILE A 74 -6.07 7.38 0.42
N ILE A 75 -5.56 8.56 0.78
CA ILE A 75 -6.23 9.84 0.49
C ILE A 75 -6.44 10.00 -1.02
N LEU A 76 -5.42 9.73 -1.83
CA LEU A 76 -5.52 9.79 -3.30
C LEU A 76 -6.57 8.79 -3.82
N SER A 77 -6.61 7.57 -3.26
CA SER A 77 -7.63 6.58 -3.62
C SER A 77 -9.05 7.06 -3.30
N MET A 78 -9.25 7.77 -2.18
CA MET A 78 -10.56 8.36 -1.83
C MET A 78 -10.95 9.51 -2.76
N LEU A 79 -10.00 10.39 -3.10
CA LEU A 79 -10.24 11.54 -3.98
C LEU A 79 -10.56 11.11 -5.42
N PHE A 80 -9.80 10.16 -5.97
CA PHE A 80 -9.96 9.71 -7.35
C PHE A 80 -11.01 8.59 -7.51
N GLY A 81 -11.26 7.78 -6.47
CA GLY A 81 -12.28 6.73 -6.49
C GLY A 81 -13.73 7.24 -6.51
N ARG A 82 -13.95 8.53 -6.19
CA ARG A 82 -15.29 9.14 -6.15
C ARG A 82 -15.89 9.49 -7.51
N LYS A 83 -15.13 9.37 -8.61
CA LYS A 83 -15.61 9.72 -9.97
C LYS A 83 -16.46 8.63 -10.66
N GLY A 84 -16.60 7.43 -10.08
CA GLY A 84 -17.29 6.29 -10.73
C GLY A 84 -18.77 6.06 -10.37
N SER A 85 -19.37 6.80 -9.42
CA SER A 85 -20.71 6.48 -8.87
C SER A 85 -21.84 7.41 -9.33
N LYS A 86 -21.70 8.08 -10.49
CA LYS A 86 -22.68 9.09 -10.97
C LYS A 86 -23.01 8.93 -12.46
N LYS A 87 -23.30 7.71 -12.90
CA LYS A 87 -24.00 7.40 -14.16
C LYS A 87 -24.43 5.95 -14.04
N ASP A 88 -25.74 5.72 -13.83
CA ASP A 88 -26.49 4.47 -14.09
C ASP A 88 -27.75 4.41 -13.22
N ASN A 89 -28.58 5.46 -13.30
CA ASN A 89 -30.00 5.35 -12.99
C ASN A 89 -30.73 6.32 -13.91
N PRO A 90 -31.29 5.87 -15.06
CA PRO A 90 -32.37 6.61 -15.68
C PRO A 90 -33.58 6.59 -14.72
N PRO A 91 -34.30 7.72 -14.57
CA PRO A 91 -35.51 7.75 -13.78
C PRO A 91 -36.55 6.83 -14.43
N ASN A 92 -37.13 5.96 -13.60
CA ASN A 92 -38.32 5.20 -13.95
C ASN A 92 -39.47 6.20 -14.19
N GLU A 93 -39.98 6.26 -15.42
CA GLU A 93 -41.35 6.66 -15.75
C GLU A 93 -41.90 5.70 -16.80
#